data_AF-A0A7R9Z1N4-F1
#
_entry.id   AF-A0A7R9Z1N4-F1
#
_cell.length_a   1.000
_cell.length_b   1.000
_cell.length_c   1.000
_cell.angle_alpha   90.00
_cell.angle_beta   90.00
_cell.angle_gamma   90.00
#
_symmetry.space_group_name_H-M   'P 1'
#
loop_
_entity.id
_entity.type
_entity.pdbx_description
1 polymer ?
#
loop_
_entity_poly.entity_id
_entity_poly.type
_entity_poly.pdbx_seq_one_letter_code
_entity_poly.pdbx_strand_id
1 'polypeptide(L)'
;SLEDLYNGKTVKLAVNRKVIVGEVKECQRCGGQGAVMEVRQLAPGMIQQVQRPCDVCHGQGNTAKTKNERKVLEVHIDKGMKHNEKVTFRNMADEHPGREPGDINFIVQEKEHKLF
;
A
#
# COMPACT_ATOMS: atom_id res chain seq x y z
N SER A 1 2.10 -22.61 14.97
CA SER A 1 2.01 -24.07 14.84
C SER A 1 0.61 -24.51 15.21
N LEU A 2 0.26 -25.80 15.09
CA LEU A 2 -1.07 -26.30 15.45
C LEU A 2 -1.38 -26.05 16.94
N GLU A 3 -0.37 -26.10 17.82
CA GLU A 3 -0.50 -25.77 19.25
C GLU A 3 -0.77 -24.28 19.50
N ASP A 4 -0.18 -23.40 18.67
CA ASP A 4 -0.45 -21.95 18.75
C ASP A 4 -1.91 -21.65 18.35
N LEU A 5 -2.46 -22.37 17.37
CA LEU A 5 -3.86 -22.24 16.96
C LEU A 5 -4.81 -22.82 18.02
N TYR A 6 -4.40 -23.90 18.68
CA TYR A 6 -5.19 -24.54 19.73
C TYR A 6 -5.25 -23.68 21.01
N ASN A 7 -4.12 -23.14 21.45
CA ASN A 7 -4.04 -22.37 22.70
C ASN A 7 -4.28 -20.87 22.52
N GLY A 8 -4.27 -20.38 21.29
CA GLY A 8 -4.29 -18.96 20.97
C GLY A 8 -2.94 -18.31 21.25
N LYS A 9 -2.63 -17.24 20.52
CA LYS A 9 -1.34 -16.54 20.61
C LYS A 9 -1.48 -15.07 20.25
N THR A 10 -0.75 -14.21 20.96
CA THR A 10 -0.60 -12.81 20.54
C THR A 10 0.78 -12.63 19.91
N VAL A 11 0.83 -12.08 18.69
CA VAL A 11 2.07 -11.83 17.96
C VAL A 11 2.20 -10.33 17.71
N LYS A 12 3.32 -9.74 18.12
CA LYS A 12 3.62 -8.33 17.85
C LYS A 12 4.44 -8.23 16.57
N LEU A 13 3.93 -7.51 15.58
CA LEU A 13 4.57 -7.32 14.28
C LEU A 13 4.81 -5.83 14.04
N ALA A 14 6.05 -5.46 13.71
CA ALA A 14 6.38 -4.09 13.33
C ALA A 14 6.14 -3.91 11.83
N VAL A 15 5.28 -2.95 11.48
CA VAL A 15 5.02 -2.52 10.11
C VAL A 15 5.64 -1.14 9.91
N ASN A 16 6.32 -0.94 8.79
CA ASN A 16 6.73 0.39 8.35
C ASN A 16 5.74 0.84 7.28
N ARG A 17 5.12 2.00 7.50
CA ARG A 17 4.18 2.62 6.56
C ARG A 17 4.60 4.05 6.22
N LYS A 18 4.24 4.52 5.05
CA LYS A 18 4.37 5.93 4.66
C LYS A 18 3.13 6.70 5.07
N VAL A 19 3.32 7.78 5.81
CA VAL A 19 2.26 8.69 6.28
C VAL A 19 2.51 10.07 5.71
N ILE A 20 1.47 10.72 5.22
CA ILE A 20 1.55 12.08 4.70
C ILE A 20 1.71 13.04 5.87
N VAL A 21 2.67 13.96 5.76
CA VAL A 21 2.92 15.00 6.74
C VAL A 21 2.86 16.37 6.10
N GLY A 22 1.96 17.21 6.61
CA GLY A 22 1.71 18.55 6.07
C GLY A 22 0.72 18.54 4.92
N GLU A 23 0.84 19.52 4.04
CA GLU A 23 -0.16 19.83 3.03
C GLU A 23 0.07 19.05 1.73
N VAL A 24 -1.02 18.57 1.16
CA VAL A 24 -1.05 18.04 -0.20
C VAL A 24 -1.12 19.21 -1.18
N LYS A 25 -0.17 19.28 -2.12
CA LYS A 25 -0.12 20.33 -3.14
C LYS A 25 -0.35 19.76 -4.53
N GLU A 26 -1.11 20.46 -5.34
CA GLU A 26 -1.31 20.10 -6.74
C GLU A 26 0.01 20.15 -7.52
N CYS A 27 0.26 19.13 -8.34
CA CYS A 27 1.44 19.06 -9.16
C CYS A 27 1.38 20.10 -10.27
N GLN A 28 2.25 21.11 -10.19
CA GLN A 28 2.32 22.22 -11.13
C GLN A 28 2.70 21.78 -12.56
N ARG A 29 3.43 20.67 -12.71
CA ARG A 29 3.89 20.21 -14.03
C ARG A 29 2.76 19.62 -14.89
N CYS A 30 1.79 18.96 -14.27
CA CYS A 30 0.65 18.36 -14.96
C CYS A 30 -0.68 19.05 -14.62
N GLY A 31 -0.67 20.11 -13.80
CA GLY A 31 -1.87 20.82 -13.34
C GLY A 31 -2.89 19.87 -12.70
N GLY A 32 -2.43 18.98 -11.81
CA GLY A 32 -3.31 18.01 -11.15
C GLY A 32 -3.67 16.77 -11.96
N GLN A 33 -3.35 16.71 -13.26
CA GLN A 33 -3.83 15.62 -14.13
C GLN A 33 -3.09 14.29 -13.96
N GLY A 34 -1.94 14.28 -13.30
CA GLY A 34 -1.11 13.08 -13.12
C GLY A 34 -0.39 12.61 -14.39
N ALA A 35 -0.72 13.15 -15.56
CA ALA A 35 -0.10 12.82 -16.83
C ALA A 35 0.28 14.08 -17.61
N VAL A 36 1.23 13.94 -18.53
CA VAL A 36 1.63 14.99 -19.48
C VAL A 36 1.59 14.44 -20.90
N MET A 37 1.19 15.27 -21.86
CA MET A 37 1.19 14.90 -23.27
C MET A 37 2.60 15.04 -23.85
N GLU A 38 3.10 13.99 -24.49
CA GLU A 38 4.37 13.96 -25.20
C GLU A 38 4.09 13.76 -26.70
N VAL A 39 4.57 14.67 -27.55
CA VAL A 39 4.46 14.53 -29.00
C VAL A 39 5.67 13.79 -29.52
N ARG A 40 5.46 12.62 -30.15
CA ARG A 40 6.51 11.83 -30.80
C ARG A 40 6.31 11.83 -32.30
N GLN A 41 7.37 12.18 -33.04
CA GLN A 41 7.37 12.09 -34.49
C GLN A 41 7.78 10.67 -34.91
N LEU A 42 6.89 9.98 -35.61
CA LEU A 42 7.11 8.62 -36.10
C LEU A 42 7.67 8.61 -37.52
N ALA A 43 7.26 9.57 -38.34
CA ALA A 43 7.69 9.74 -39.72
C ALA A 43 7.53 11.21 -40.17
N PRO A 44 8.08 11.62 -41.34
CA PRO A 44 7.79 12.91 -41.94
C PRO A 44 6.27 13.11 -42.09
N GLY A 45 5.72 14.17 -41.47
CA GLY A 45 4.28 14.46 -41.49
C GLY A 45 3.40 13.63 -40.53
N MET A 46 3.96 12.63 -39.84
CA MET A 46 3.19 11.77 -38.91
C MET A 46 3.67 11.97 -37.46
N ILE A 47 2.85 12.66 -36.67
CA ILE A 47 3.04 12.86 -35.24
C ILE A 47 2.02 12.05 -34.43
N GLN A 48 2.45 11.49 -33.31
CA GLN A 48 1.60 10.86 -32.33
C GLN A 48 1.67 11.64 -31.02
N GLN A 49 0.52 11.93 -30.44
CA GLN A 49 0.43 12.45 -29.08
C GLN A 49 0.26 11.27 -28.13
N VAL A 50 1.19 11.10 -27.20
CA VAL A 50 1.18 10.01 -26.22
C VAL A 50 1.01 10.60 -24.83
N GLN A 51 0.07 10.07 -24.06
CA GLN A 51 -0.08 10.42 -22.66
C GLN A 51 0.94 9.63 -21.84
N ARG A 52 1.89 10.32 -21.20
CA ARG A 52 2.85 9.69 -20.27
C ARG A 52 2.52 10.08 -18.83
N PRO A 53 2.78 9.19 -17.85
CA PRO A 53 2.68 9.58 -16.44
C PRO A 53 3.62 10.75 -16.18
N CYS A 54 3.14 11.72 -15.41
CA CYS A 54 3.96 12.85 -14.99
C CYS A 54 5.13 12.32 -14.16
N ASP A 55 6.33 12.70 -14.52
CA ASP A 55 7.58 12.30 -13.88
C ASP A 55 7.82 12.97 -12.52
N VAL A 56 7.16 14.09 -12.24
CA VAL A 56 7.28 14.81 -10.95
C VAL A 56 6.37 14.22 -9.88
N CYS A 57 5.11 13.94 -10.22
CA CYS A 57 4.15 13.33 -9.28
C CYS A 57 3.94 11.83 -9.50
N HIS A 58 4.68 11.21 -10.42
CA HIS A 58 4.58 9.78 -10.77
C HIS A 58 3.16 9.29 -11.02
N GLY A 59 2.33 10.07 -11.72
CA GLY A 59 0.93 9.69 -11.97
C GLY A 59 -0.07 10.16 -10.93
N GLN A 60 0.36 10.72 -9.80
CA GLN A 60 -0.54 11.03 -8.68
C GLN A 60 -1.33 12.33 -8.85
N GLY A 61 -0.88 13.24 -9.70
CA GLY A 61 -1.49 14.58 -9.86
C GLY A 61 -1.19 15.54 -8.72
N ASN A 62 -0.81 15.01 -7.55
CA ASN A 62 -0.48 15.78 -6.36
C ASN A 62 0.91 15.40 -5.84
N THR A 63 1.49 16.27 -5.03
CA THR A 63 2.75 16.07 -4.32
C THR A 63 2.53 16.34 -2.85
N ALA A 64 3.00 15.43 -1.99
CA ALA A 64 2.92 15.60 -0.55
C ALA A 64 4.23 15.14 0.08
N LYS A 65 4.60 15.78 1.19
CA LYS A 65 5.70 15.29 2.02
C LYS A 65 5.22 14.04 2.75
N THR A 66 6.02 12.98 2.73
CA THR A 66 5.72 11.74 3.45
C THR A 66 6.85 11.43 4.43
N LYS A 67 6.50 10.80 5.55
CA LYS A 67 7.47 10.25 6.50
C LYS A 67 7.27 8.74 6.60
N ASN A 68 8.35 8.01 6.87
CA ASN A 68 8.26 6.61 7.26
C ASN A 68 7.90 6.53 8.74
N GLU A 69 6.79 5.87 9.05
CA GLU A 69 6.30 5.62 10.39
C GLU A 69 6.39 4.12 10.70
N ARG A 70 7.10 3.77 11.76
CA ARG A 70 7.16 2.41 12.29
C ARG A 70 6.07 2.22 13.34
N LYS A 71 5.15 1.28 13.11
CA LYS A 71 4.04 0.96 14.01
C LYS A 71 4.06 -0.51 14.38
N VAL A 72 3.94 -0.80 15.69
CA VAL A 72 3.81 -2.17 16.17
C VAL A 72 2.33 -2.52 16.25
N LEU A 73 1.92 -3.56 15.53
CA LEU A 73 0.57 -4.11 15.54
C LEU A 73 0.58 -5.40 16.36
N GLU A 74 -0.34 -5.51 17.32
CA GLU A 74 -0.54 -6.71 18.10
C GLU A 74 -1.65 -7.53 17.43
N VAL A 75 -1.25 -8.64 16.82
CA VAL A 75 -2.17 -9.56 16.14
C VAL A 75 -2.56 -10.65 17.13
N HIS A 76 -3.84 -10.70 17.48
CA HIS A 76 -4.41 -11.75 18.31
C HIS A 76 -4.86 -12.90 17.42
N ILE A 77 -4.28 -14.08 17.64
CA ILE A 77 -4.69 -15.34 17.04
C ILE A 77 -5.55 -16.05 18.09
N ASP A 78 -6.86 -16.03 17.86
CA ASP A 78 -7.81 -16.66 18.78
C ASP A 78 -7.76 -18.19 18.68
N LYS A 79 -8.18 -18.85 19.76
CA LYS A 79 -8.24 -20.30 19.85
C LYS A 79 -9.16 -20.86 18.77
N GLY A 80 -8.66 -21.80 17.99
CA GLY A 80 -9.42 -22.47 16.92
C GLY A 80 -9.52 -21.66 15.62
N MET A 81 -8.77 -20.57 15.47
CA MET A 81 -8.63 -19.90 14.18
C MET A 81 -8.18 -20.87 13.10
N LYS A 82 -8.77 -20.76 11.92
CA LYS A 82 -8.55 -21.68 10.81
C LYS A 82 -7.38 -21.23 9.93
N HIS A 83 -6.82 -22.19 9.21
CA HIS A 83 -5.92 -21.88 8.09
C HIS A 83 -6.60 -20.93 7.09
N ASN A 84 -5.86 -19.92 6.63
CA ASN A 84 -6.30 -18.82 5.77
C ASN A 84 -7.31 -17.82 6.38
N GLU A 85 -7.56 -17.89 7.68
CA GLU A 85 -8.36 -16.86 8.36
C GLU A 85 -7.63 -15.51 8.38
N LYS A 86 -8.38 -14.40 8.28
CA LYS A 86 -7.83 -13.06 8.09
C LYS A 86 -8.07 -12.19 9.32
N VAL A 87 -7.02 -11.53 9.78
CA VAL A 87 -7.09 -10.45 10.77
C VAL A 87 -6.79 -9.13 10.07
N THR A 88 -7.80 -8.27 9.94
CA THR A 88 -7.72 -7.02 9.17
C THR A 88 -7.48 -5.81 10.08
N PHE A 89 -6.41 -5.07 9.80
CA PHE A 89 -6.15 -3.77 10.38
C PHE A 89 -6.49 -2.68 9.37
N ARG A 90 -7.58 -1.96 9.64
CA ARG A 90 -8.10 -0.96 8.72
C ARG A 90 -7.22 0.28 8.63
N ASN A 91 -7.08 0.84 7.43
CA ASN A 91 -6.36 2.10 7.17
C ASN A 91 -4.90 2.10 7.70
N MET A 92 -4.24 0.95 7.71
CA MET A 92 -2.85 0.81 8.18
C MET A 92 -1.81 0.70 7.06
N ALA A 93 -2.23 0.69 5.79
CA ALA A 93 -1.31 0.70 4.64
C ALA A 93 -0.70 2.09 4.40
N ASP A 94 0.10 2.20 3.33
CA ASP A 94 0.73 3.45 2.92
C ASP A 94 -0.28 4.49 2.45
N GLU A 95 -0.14 5.71 2.96
CA GLU A 95 -0.95 6.85 2.58
C GLU A 95 -0.51 7.43 1.23
N HIS A 96 -1.49 7.77 0.41
CA HIS A 96 -1.27 8.41 -0.88
C HIS A 96 -2.16 9.64 -1.01
N PRO A 97 -1.66 10.75 -1.59
CA PRO A 97 -2.46 11.96 -1.75
C PRO A 97 -3.76 11.69 -2.52
N GLY A 98 -4.89 12.14 -1.97
CA GLY A 98 -6.20 12.00 -2.61
C GLY A 98 -6.77 10.57 -2.61
N ARG A 99 -6.20 9.66 -1.81
CA ARG A 99 -6.71 8.29 -1.62
C ARG A 99 -6.78 7.95 -0.14
N GLU A 100 -7.79 7.19 0.24
CA GLU A 100 -7.84 6.61 1.59
C GLU A 100 -6.77 5.51 1.73
N PRO A 101 -6.14 5.39 2.91
CA PRO A 101 -5.15 4.34 3.15
C PRO A 101 -5.82 2.97 3.08
N GLY A 102 -5.14 1.99 2.48
CA GLY A 102 -5.63 0.62 2.46
C GLY A 102 -5.52 -0.10 3.81
N ASP A 103 -5.99 -1.34 3.80
CA ASP A 103 -5.97 -2.22 4.97
C ASP A 103 -4.77 -3.18 4.93
N ILE A 104 -4.32 -3.59 6.11
CA ILE A 104 -3.34 -4.67 6.26
C ILE A 104 -4.05 -5.93 6.72
N ASN A 105 -3.98 -6.98 5.92
CA ASN A 105 -4.56 -8.28 6.24
C ASN A 105 -3.47 -9.25 6.67
N PHE A 106 -3.48 -9.66 7.94
CA PHE A 106 -2.68 -10.80 8.39
C PHE A 106 -3.44 -12.08 8.11
N ILE A 107 -2.81 -13.01 7.39
CA ILE A 107 -3.40 -14.29 7.04
C ILE A 107 -2.77 -15.36 7.94
N VAL A 108 -3.61 -16.08 8.68
CA VAL A 108 -3.17 -17.18 9.53
C VAL A 108 -2.76 -18.36 8.63
N GLN A 109 -1.49 -18.74 8.70
CA GLN A 109 -0.95 -19.89 8.00
C GLN A 109 -0.63 -20.99 9.01
N GLU A 110 -1.45 -22.04 8.99
CA GLU A 110 -1.16 -23.28 9.70
C GLU A 110 0.12 -23.92 9.11
N LYS A 111 1.06 -24.26 9.99
CA LYS A 111 2.27 -24.99 9.61
C LYS A 111 1.99 -26.48 9.72
N GLU A 112 2.46 -27.25 8.75
CA GLU A 112 2.43 -28.72 8.81
C GLU A 112 3.04 -29.22 10.13
N HIS A 113 2.35 -30.16 10.76
CA HIS A 113 2.76 -30.73 12.03
C HIS A 113 3.27 -32.17 11.80
N LYS A 114 4.30 -32.60 12.54
CA LYS A 114 4.95 -33.90 12.26
C LYS A 114 4.10 -35.10 12.63
N LEU A 115 3.12 -34.90 13.51
CA LEU A 115 2.23 -35.94 14.03
C LEU A 115 0.78 -35.79 13.56
N PHE A 116 0.42 -34.61 13.04
CA PHE A 116 -0.96 -34.23 12.70
C PHE A 116 -0.97 -33.50 11.36
#